data_AF-A0A934ZMN0-F1
#
_entry.id   AF-A0A934ZMN0-F1
#
_cell.length_a   1.000
_cell.length_b   1.000
_cell.length_c   1.000
_cell.angle_alpha   90.00
_cell.angle_beta   90.00
_cell.angle_gamma   90.00
#
_symmetry.space_group_name_H-M   'P 1'
#
loop_
_entity.id
_entity.type
_entity.pdbx_description
1 polymer ?
#
loop_
_entity_poly.entity_id
_entity_poly.type
_entity_poly.pdbx_seq_one_letter_code
_entity_poly.pdbx_strand_id
1 'polypeptide(L)'
;MTARRDKSESGFSLVELMMVVVIIGILSAIAMPLYSRSRYRSFALEASEVLGRITSAQEAYRASFNTYSDTSNDHALSGASNGASGLLGNNWWPALATRDADGQVDFYTNLPASWNQLGVRPRQRVRYSYQTIAGRPGITPSVAGTNPTLGYATLPTAQMGAWYFAVASGDLDNDSSYSRFEVSNLTPGIQITNEIE
;
A
#
# COMPACT_ATOMS: atom_id res chain seq x y z
N MET A 1 -10.84 49.68 -57.15
CA MET A 1 -9.57 49.86 -56.42
C MET A 1 -9.70 49.13 -55.09
N THR A 2 -9.14 47.93 -54.97
CA THR A 2 -9.30 47.04 -53.82
C THR A 2 -7.96 46.93 -53.11
N ALA A 3 -7.82 47.62 -51.98
CA ALA A 3 -6.61 47.57 -51.16
C ALA A 3 -6.50 46.18 -50.51
N ARG A 4 -5.44 45.44 -50.86
CA ARG A 4 -5.08 44.19 -50.18
C ARG A 4 -4.49 44.53 -48.83
N ARG A 5 -5.10 44.02 -47.76
CA ARG A 5 -4.54 44.04 -46.41
C ARG A 5 -3.48 42.94 -46.34
N ASP A 6 -2.22 43.31 -46.30
CA ASP A 6 -1.15 42.38 -45.93
C ASP A 6 -1.34 41.96 -44.48
N LYS A 7 -1.52 40.66 -44.28
CA LYS A 7 -1.61 40.04 -42.97
C LYS A 7 -0.18 39.79 -42.52
N SER A 8 0.33 40.64 -41.64
CA SER A 8 1.66 40.50 -41.07
C SER A 8 1.76 39.18 -40.30
N GLU A 9 2.44 38.20 -40.88
CA GLU A 9 2.83 37.00 -40.14
C GLU A 9 4.02 37.36 -39.25
N SER A 10 3.74 37.61 -37.97
CA SER A 10 4.77 37.79 -36.95
C SER A 10 5.29 36.41 -36.52
N GLY A 11 6.53 36.08 -36.90
CA GLY A 11 7.24 34.92 -36.36
C GLY A 11 7.72 35.14 -34.93
N PHE A 12 7.77 34.07 -34.13
CA PHE A 12 8.33 34.09 -32.78
C PHE A 12 9.82 34.43 -32.79
N SER A 13 10.27 35.24 -31.85
CA SER A 13 11.70 35.53 -31.68
C SER A 13 12.41 34.35 -31.00
N LEU A 14 13.63 34.03 -31.43
CA LEU A 14 14.46 33.01 -30.78
C LEU A 14 14.71 33.37 -29.30
N VAL A 15 14.85 34.66 -28.99
CA VAL A 15 15.03 35.16 -27.62
C VAL A 15 13.77 34.94 -26.77
N GLU A 16 12.59 35.05 -27.38
CA GLU A 16 11.31 34.83 -26.72
C GLU A 16 11.16 33.37 -26.31
N LEU A 17 11.55 32.44 -27.19
CA LEU A 17 11.59 31.02 -26.86
C LEU A 17 12.66 30.70 -25.78
N MET A 18 13.84 31.33 -25.84
CA MET A 18 14.91 31.11 -24.84
C MET A 18 14.47 31.49 -23.43
N MET A 19 13.87 32.66 -23.24
CA MET A 19 13.42 33.10 -21.92
C MET A 19 12.32 32.19 -21.37
N VAL A 20 11.42 31.71 -22.23
CA VAL A 20 10.36 30.76 -21.84
C VAL A 20 10.94 29.45 -21.32
N VAL A 21 11.91 28.86 -22.03
CA VAL A 21 12.56 27.62 -21.60
C VAL A 21 13.31 27.82 -20.28
N VAL A 22 13.96 28.96 -20.08
CA VAL A 22 14.64 29.29 -18.81
C VAL A 22 13.65 29.40 -17.66
N ILE A 23 12.54 30.10 -17.84
CA ILE A 23 11.50 30.24 -16.80
C ILE A 23 10.88 28.88 -16.46
N ILE A 24 10.53 28.08 -17.47
CA ILE A 24 9.98 26.72 -17.26
C ILE A 24 11.00 25.83 -16.56
N GLY A 25 12.29 25.94 -16.88
CA GLY A 25 13.37 25.20 -16.22
C GLY A 25 13.46 25.51 -14.72
N ILE A 26 13.42 26.79 -14.35
CA ILE A 26 13.46 27.22 -12.94
C ILE A 26 12.21 26.74 -12.19
N LEU A 27 11.02 26.90 -12.78
CA LEU A 27 9.77 26.46 -12.16
C LEU A 27 9.74 24.93 -11.98
N SER A 28 10.20 24.18 -12.98
CA SER A 28 10.20 22.71 -12.95
C SER A 28 11.15 22.15 -11.89
N ALA A 29 12.31 22.78 -11.71
CA ALA A 29 13.30 22.35 -10.72
C ALA A 29 12.76 22.38 -9.27
N ILE A 30 11.90 23.34 -8.95
CA ILE A 30 11.28 23.46 -7.62
C ILE A 30 9.99 22.64 -7.53
N ALA A 31 9.19 22.64 -8.60
CA ALA A 31 7.88 21.99 -8.61
C ALA A 31 7.97 20.45 -8.53
N MET A 32 8.93 19.84 -9.22
CA MET A 32 9.07 18.37 -9.28
C MET A 32 9.28 17.71 -7.90
N PRO A 33 10.26 18.12 -7.06
CA PRO A 33 10.46 17.51 -5.74
C PRO A 33 9.31 17.83 -4.76
N LEU A 34 8.69 19.02 -4.87
CA LEU A 34 7.54 19.35 -4.03
C LEU A 34 6.33 18.46 -4.35
N TYR A 35 6.09 18.23 -5.64
CA TYR A 35 5.02 17.37 -6.10
C TYR A 35 5.22 15.91 -5.69
N SER A 36 6.43 15.36 -5.85
CA SER A 36 6.73 13.98 -5.44
C SER A 36 6.48 13.77 -3.95
N ARG A 37 6.91 14.71 -3.09
CA ARG A 37 6.67 14.62 -1.65
C ARG A 37 5.19 14.66 -1.28
N SER A 38 4.40 15.51 -1.94
CA SER A 38 2.95 15.57 -1.73
C SER A 38 2.26 14.27 -2.16
N ARG A 39 2.73 13.66 -3.25
CA ARG A 39 2.25 12.36 -3.75
C ARG A 39 2.56 11.24 -2.76
N TYR A 40 3.80 11.13 -2.28
CA TYR A 40 4.20 10.12 -1.31
C TYR A 40 3.42 10.21 0.01
N ARG A 41 3.15 11.43 0.50
CA ARG A 41 2.27 11.63 1.67
C ARG A 41 0.86 11.11 1.42
N SER A 42 0.31 11.36 0.23
CA SER A 42 -1.03 10.86 -0.13
C SER A 42 -1.05 9.33 -0.17
N PHE A 43 0.03 8.70 -0.66
CA PHE A 43 0.15 7.25 -0.69
C PHE A 43 0.31 6.64 0.71
N ALA A 44 1.07 7.27 1.61
CA ALA A 44 1.17 6.83 3.00
C ALA A 44 -0.19 6.92 3.74
N LEU A 45 -0.98 7.95 3.45
CA LEU A 45 -2.35 8.09 3.99
C LEU A 45 -3.27 6.97 3.49
N GLU A 46 -3.16 6.57 2.22
CA GLU A 46 -3.90 5.45 1.66
C GLU A 46 -3.56 4.13 2.38
N ALA A 47 -2.27 3.82 2.56
CA ALA A 47 -1.82 2.65 3.30
C ALA A 47 -2.39 2.62 4.72
N SER A 48 -2.33 3.76 5.42
CA SER A 48 -2.84 3.92 6.77
C SER A 48 -4.36 3.74 6.84
N GLU A 49 -5.11 4.27 5.87
CA GLU A 49 -6.57 4.11 5.81
C GLU A 49 -6.97 2.64 5.65
N VAL A 50 -6.32 1.93 4.72
CA VAL A 50 -6.64 0.51 4.48
C VAL A 50 -6.22 -0.37 5.64
N LEU A 51 -5.06 -0.12 6.25
CA LEU A 51 -4.65 -0.81 7.46
C LEU A 51 -5.62 -0.56 8.62
N GLY A 52 -6.11 0.67 8.79
CA GLY A 52 -7.15 0.97 9.76
C GLY A 52 -8.44 0.18 9.52
N ARG A 53 -8.84 0.02 8.25
CA ARG A 53 -9.98 -0.84 7.87
C ARG A 53 -9.73 -2.31 8.18
N ILE A 54 -8.51 -2.80 7.94
CA ILE A 54 -8.10 -4.17 8.30
C ILE A 54 -8.20 -4.35 9.82
N THR A 55 -7.69 -3.41 10.61
CA THR A 55 -7.80 -3.43 12.08
C THR A 55 -9.25 -3.51 12.54
N SER A 56 -10.12 -2.61 12.07
CA SER A 56 -11.54 -2.64 12.44
C SER A 56 -12.24 -3.94 12.02
N ALA A 57 -11.91 -4.47 10.84
CA ALA A 57 -12.44 -5.74 10.35
C ALA A 57 -11.97 -6.92 11.22
N GLN A 58 -10.70 -6.94 11.62
CA GLN A 58 -10.13 -7.95 12.51
C GLN A 58 -10.80 -7.91 13.90
N GLU A 59 -11.04 -6.72 14.45
CA GLU A 59 -11.77 -6.56 15.71
C GLU A 59 -13.23 -7.03 15.62
N ALA A 60 -13.93 -6.69 14.54
CA ALA A 60 -15.29 -7.16 14.29
C ALA A 60 -15.37 -8.69 14.14
N TYR A 61 -14.39 -9.28 13.45
CA TYR A 61 -14.27 -10.72 13.30
C TYR A 61 -14.04 -11.40 14.67
N ARG A 62 -13.14 -10.85 15.49
CA ARG A 62 -12.91 -11.34 16.86
C ARG A 62 -14.14 -11.23 17.74
N ALA A 63 -14.91 -10.14 17.64
CA ALA A 63 -16.14 -10.00 18.42
C ALA A 63 -17.17 -11.11 18.09
N SER A 64 -17.17 -11.60 16.85
CA SER A 64 -18.11 -12.62 16.38
C SER A 64 -17.63 -14.06 16.63
N PHE A 65 -16.33 -14.31 16.46
CA PHE A 65 -15.77 -15.68 16.44
C PHE A 65 -14.76 -15.95 17.57
N ASN A 66 -14.53 -14.98 18.46
CA ASN A 66 -13.56 -15.04 19.56
C ASN A 66 -12.12 -15.36 19.11
N THR A 67 -11.81 -15.12 17.84
CA THR A 67 -10.51 -15.32 17.21
C THR A 67 -10.34 -14.31 16.08
N TYR A 68 -9.12 -14.03 15.65
CA TYR A 68 -8.83 -13.15 14.52
C TYR A 68 -8.83 -13.92 13.21
N SER A 69 -9.02 -13.23 12.09
CA SER A 69 -9.03 -13.86 10.77
C SER A 69 -7.64 -13.94 10.18
N ASP A 70 -7.21 -15.14 9.83
CA ASP A 70 -5.95 -15.41 9.15
C ASP A 70 -6.19 -15.40 7.63
N THR A 71 -5.46 -14.56 6.89
CA THR A 71 -5.51 -14.54 5.42
C THR A 71 -4.22 -15.07 4.80
N SER A 72 -3.42 -15.85 5.55
CA SER A 72 -2.20 -16.50 5.05
C SER A 72 -2.47 -17.50 3.92
N ASN A 73 -3.72 -17.95 3.77
CA ASN A 73 -4.17 -18.80 2.68
C ASN A 73 -5.41 -18.21 2.00
N ASP A 74 -5.57 -18.51 0.71
CA ASP A 74 -6.63 -17.94 -0.14
C ASP A 74 -8.00 -18.61 0.07
N HIS A 75 -8.08 -19.59 0.96
CA HIS A 75 -9.29 -20.38 1.23
C HIS A 75 -10.16 -19.73 2.30
N ALA A 76 -11.45 -20.01 2.25
CA ALA A 76 -12.37 -19.68 3.33
C ALA A 76 -11.96 -20.47 4.59
N LEU A 77 -11.50 -19.79 5.63
CA LEU A 77 -11.17 -20.41 6.90
C LEU A 77 -12.36 -20.33 7.83
N SER A 78 -12.71 -21.44 8.49
CA SER A 78 -13.83 -21.50 9.43
C SER A 78 -13.44 -22.31 10.67
N GLY A 79 -13.77 -21.81 11.85
CA GLY A 79 -13.61 -22.57 13.09
C GLY A 79 -12.14 -22.88 13.39
N ALA A 80 -11.83 -24.14 13.71
CA ALA A 80 -10.54 -24.61 14.23
C ALA A 80 -9.31 -24.33 13.32
N SER A 81 -9.51 -24.19 12.01
CA SER A 81 -8.44 -23.96 11.03
C SER A 81 -8.03 -22.50 10.91
N ASN A 82 -8.86 -21.56 11.35
CA ASN A 82 -8.54 -20.14 11.31
C ASN A 82 -7.51 -19.77 12.38
N GLY A 83 -6.42 -19.11 11.99
CA GLY A 83 -5.29 -18.74 12.85
C GLY A 83 -4.40 -19.90 13.29
N ALA A 84 -4.36 -20.98 12.49
CA ALA A 84 -3.55 -22.18 12.78
C ALA A 84 -2.12 -22.09 12.25
N SER A 85 -1.86 -21.29 11.20
CA SER A 85 -0.54 -21.23 10.57
C SER A 85 0.28 -20.00 10.99
N GLY A 86 -0.36 -18.84 11.19
CA GLY A 86 0.34 -17.61 11.56
C GLY A 86 1.50 -17.26 10.63
N LEU A 87 1.42 -17.66 9.35
CA LEU A 87 2.54 -17.66 8.41
C LEU A 87 2.44 -16.46 7.47
N LEU A 88 3.41 -15.55 7.55
CA LEU A 88 3.64 -14.53 6.54
C LEU A 88 4.36 -15.18 5.35
N GLY A 89 3.67 -15.33 4.23
CA GLY A 89 4.21 -15.90 2.99
C GLY A 89 4.08 -14.98 1.78
N ASN A 90 3.99 -15.56 0.58
CA ASN A 90 3.93 -14.82 -0.68
C ASN A 90 2.51 -14.36 -1.07
N ASN A 91 1.52 -14.59 -0.21
CA ASN A 91 0.10 -14.29 -0.45
C ASN A 91 -0.22 -12.81 -0.16
N TRP A 92 0.38 -11.92 -0.95
CA TRP A 92 0.09 -10.49 -0.92
C TRP A 92 -1.18 -10.17 -1.70
N TRP A 93 -2.05 -9.34 -1.12
CA TRP A 93 -3.29 -8.92 -1.75
C TRP A 93 -3.46 -7.39 -1.78
N PRO A 94 -3.73 -6.79 -2.95
CA PRO A 94 -3.66 -7.38 -4.28
C PRO A 94 -2.21 -7.74 -4.66
N ALA A 95 -2.02 -8.66 -5.59
CA ALA A 95 -0.69 -9.11 -5.98
C ALA A 95 0.13 -7.99 -6.64
N LEU A 96 1.40 -7.83 -6.23
CA LEU A 96 2.31 -6.77 -6.72
C LEU A 96 2.46 -6.74 -8.25
N ALA A 97 2.40 -7.91 -8.91
CA ALA A 97 2.57 -8.04 -10.36
C ALA A 97 1.39 -7.54 -11.21
N THR A 98 0.26 -7.17 -10.61
CA THR A 98 -1.00 -6.85 -11.32
C THR A 98 -1.34 -5.36 -11.38
N ARG A 99 -0.34 -4.48 -11.20
CA ARG A 99 -0.54 -3.03 -11.12
C ARG A 99 -0.52 -2.37 -12.50
N ASP A 100 -1.27 -1.29 -12.65
CA ASP A 100 -1.29 -0.47 -13.87
C ASP A 100 -0.04 0.41 -14.02
N ALA A 101 0.03 1.18 -15.11
CA ALA A 101 1.14 2.11 -15.38
C ALA A 101 1.29 3.20 -14.31
N ASP A 102 0.20 3.49 -13.59
CA ASP A 102 0.23 4.41 -12.47
C ASP A 102 0.70 3.72 -11.19
N GLY A 103 0.72 2.38 -11.08
CA GLY A 103 1.08 1.62 -9.88
C GLY A 103 -0.11 1.26 -8.98
N GLN A 104 -1.34 1.40 -9.47
CA GLN A 104 -2.59 1.09 -8.76
C GLN A 104 -3.20 -0.24 -9.23
N VAL A 105 -4.02 -0.82 -8.37
CA VAL A 105 -4.75 -2.07 -8.64
C VAL A 105 -6.12 -2.04 -7.97
N ASP A 106 -7.11 -2.64 -8.65
CA ASP A 106 -8.45 -2.80 -8.10
C ASP A 106 -8.44 -3.87 -7.01
N PHE A 107 -8.85 -3.50 -5.80
CA PHE A 107 -8.80 -4.40 -4.64
C PHE A 107 -9.67 -5.66 -4.79
N TYR A 108 -10.70 -5.60 -5.64
CA TYR A 108 -11.75 -6.63 -5.72
C TYR A 108 -11.54 -7.67 -6.82
N THR A 109 -10.60 -7.45 -7.74
CA THR A 109 -10.38 -8.33 -8.89
C THR A 109 -9.83 -9.67 -8.43
N ASN A 110 -10.63 -10.74 -8.50
CA ASN A 110 -10.30 -12.09 -7.98
C ASN A 110 -10.03 -12.15 -6.46
N LEU A 111 -10.78 -11.36 -5.67
CA LEU A 111 -10.64 -11.31 -4.20
C LEU A 111 -10.63 -12.71 -3.56
N PRO A 112 -9.56 -13.11 -2.84
CA PRO A 112 -9.50 -14.41 -2.18
C PRO A 112 -10.61 -14.56 -1.14
N ALA A 113 -11.02 -15.80 -0.89
CA ALA A 113 -12.15 -16.06 -0.01
C ALA A 113 -11.89 -15.60 1.44
N SER A 114 -10.66 -15.73 1.93
CA SER A 114 -10.22 -15.25 3.25
C SER A 114 -10.34 -13.72 3.37
N TRP A 115 -9.98 -12.97 2.32
CA TRP A 115 -10.14 -11.51 2.27
C TRP A 115 -11.61 -11.09 2.16
N ASN A 116 -12.42 -11.83 1.41
CA ASN A 116 -13.85 -11.59 1.33
C ASN A 116 -14.55 -11.84 2.69
N GLN A 117 -14.11 -12.86 3.44
CA GLN A 117 -14.59 -13.15 4.79
C GLN A 117 -14.22 -12.07 5.81
N LEU A 118 -12.99 -11.55 5.74
CA LEU A 118 -12.57 -10.43 6.58
C LEU A 118 -13.39 -9.17 6.27
N GLY A 119 -13.84 -9.00 5.04
CA GLY A 119 -14.79 -7.95 4.68
C GLY A 119 -14.16 -6.56 4.53
N VAL A 120 -12.85 -6.49 4.30
CA VAL A 120 -12.14 -5.21 4.05
C VAL A 120 -12.54 -4.67 2.69
N ARG A 121 -13.04 -3.43 2.70
CA ARG A 121 -13.51 -2.73 1.49
C ARG A 121 -12.91 -1.33 1.43
N PRO A 122 -11.76 -1.14 0.76
CA PRO A 122 -11.23 0.20 0.50
C PRO A 122 -12.14 0.96 -0.46
N ARG A 123 -12.20 2.29 -0.30
CA ARG A 123 -13.04 3.17 -1.13
C ARG A 123 -12.50 3.38 -2.54
N GLN A 124 -11.19 3.25 -2.71
CA GLN A 124 -10.50 3.53 -3.96
C GLN A 124 -9.56 2.39 -4.34
N ARG A 125 -9.04 2.46 -5.57
CA ARG A 125 -7.98 1.59 -6.06
C ARG A 125 -6.75 1.77 -5.18
N VAL A 126 -6.05 0.68 -4.90
CA VAL A 126 -4.95 0.69 -3.94
C VAL A 126 -3.60 0.63 -4.65
N ARG A 127 -2.61 1.31 -4.08
CA ARG A 127 -1.20 1.29 -4.48
C ARG A 127 -0.36 0.43 -3.54
N TYR A 128 -0.88 0.01 -2.39
CA TYR A 128 -0.19 -0.94 -1.53
C TYR A 128 -0.78 -2.33 -1.66
N SER A 129 0.07 -3.32 -1.43
CA SER A 129 -0.31 -4.71 -1.28
C SER A 129 -0.31 -5.01 0.21
N TYR A 130 -1.32 -5.74 0.65
CA TYR A 130 -1.58 -6.00 2.06
C TYR A 130 -1.47 -7.49 2.34
N GLN A 131 -1.04 -7.81 3.55
CA GLN A 131 -1.07 -9.16 4.07
C GLN A 131 -1.49 -9.09 5.52
N THR A 132 -2.41 -9.97 5.93
CA THR A 132 -2.75 -10.12 7.34
C THR A 132 -2.70 -11.57 7.75
N ILE A 133 -2.15 -11.81 8.92
CA ILE A 133 -2.11 -13.12 9.53
C ILE A 133 -2.64 -13.01 10.94
N ALA A 134 -3.14 -14.12 11.43
CA ALA A 134 -3.64 -14.20 12.78
C ALA A 134 -3.21 -15.51 13.40
N GLY A 135 -3.16 -15.54 14.72
CA GLY A 135 -2.86 -16.73 15.47
C GLY A 135 -3.73 -16.85 16.70
N ARG A 136 -4.04 -18.10 17.01
CA ARG A 136 -4.61 -18.50 18.31
C ARG A 136 -3.57 -18.30 19.41
N PRO A 137 -4.01 -18.21 20.68
CA PRO A 137 -3.09 -18.27 21.82
C PRO A 137 -2.15 -19.47 21.69
N GLY A 138 -0.84 -19.22 21.80
CA GLY A 138 0.21 -20.25 21.69
C GLY A 138 0.71 -20.55 20.28
N ILE A 139 0.10 -20.01 19.23
CA ILE A 139 0.68 -20.03 17.88
C ILE A 139 1.64 -18.85 17.74
N THR A 140 2.90 -19.13 17.40
CA THR A 140 3.90 -18.10 17.17
C THR A 140 3.82 -17.64 15.71
N PRO A 141 3.86 -16.33 15.43
CA PRO A 141 4.00 -15.85 14.06
C PRO A 141 5.28 -16.42 13.44
N SER A 142 5.22 -16.76 12.16
CA SER A 142 6.36 -17.26 11.39
C SER A 142 6.35 -16.68 9.98
N VAL A 143 7.47 -16.81 9.27
CA VAL A 143 7.69 -16.19 7.95
C VAL A 143 8.19 -17.26 7.02
N ALA A 144 7.56 -17.42 5.86
CA ALA A 144 8.01 -18.32 4.81
C ALA A 144 9.01 -17.62 3.88
N GLY A 145 10.16 -18.28 3.67
CA GLY A 145 11.10 -17.99 2.58
C GLY A 145 12.07 -16.83 2.80
N THR A 146 12.88 -16.55 1.77
CA THR A 146 13.84 -15.42 1.66
C THR A 146 13.14 -14.10 1.32
N ASN A 147 11.90 -13.89 1.81
CA ASN A 147 11.19 -12.63 1.59
C ASN A 147 12.05 -11.47 2.13
N PRO A 148 12.23 -10.38 1.37
CA PRO A 148 13.08 -9.28 1.79
C PRO A 148 12.59 -8.79 3.15
N THR A 149 13.50 -8.96 4.11
CA THR A 149 13.51 -8.50 5.50
C THR A 149 12.18 -7.86 5.94
N LEU A 150 11.37 -8.62 6.66
CA LEU A 150 10.35 -8.03 7.54
C LEU A 150 11.04 -6.98 8.42
N GLY A 151 10.43 -5.81 8.57
CA GLY A 151 10.97 -4.73 9.42
C GLY A 151 11.09 -5.14 10.89
N TYR A 152 10.53 -6.28 11.26
CA TYR A 152 10.68 -6.87 12.58
C TYR A 152 11.92 -7.77 12.67
N ALA A 153 12.90 -7.30 13.44
CA ALA A 153 13.99 -8.16 13.93
C ALA A 153 13.49 -9.31 14.83
N THR A 154 12.26 -9.22 15.36
CA THR A 154 11.61 -10.30 16.12
C THR A 154 10.10 -10.21 15.97
N LEU A 155 9.49 -11.21 15.31
CA LEU A 155 8.05 -11.43 15.39
C LEU A 155 7.66 -11.61 16.86
N PRO A 156 6.53 -11.07 17.33
CA PRO A 156 6.14 -11.17 18.73
C PRO A 156 5.97 -12.64 19.12
N THR A 157 6.79 -13.11 20.07
CA THR A 157 6.68 -14.45 20.65
C THR A 157 5.30 -14.59 21.31
N ALA A 158 4.55 -15.64 20.94
CA ALA A 158 3.14 -15.84 21.27
C ALA A 158 2.78 -15.40 22.71
N GLN A 159 2.08 -14.26 22.87
CA GLN A 159 1.53 -13.85 24.15
C GLN A 159 0.14 -14.48 24.37
N MET A 160 -0.29 -14.53 25.63
CA MET A 160 -1.38 -15.34 26.20
C MET A 160 -2.82 -15.05 25.68
N GLY A 161 -2.98 -14.52 24.46
CA GLY A 161 -4.26 -14.18 23.82
C GLY A 161 -4.22 -14.32 22.30
N ALA A 162 -5.39 -14.23 21.65
CA ALA A 162 -5.47 -14.21 20.19
C ALA A 162 -4.78 -12.95 19.66
N TRP A 163 -4.04 -13.08 18.56
CA TRP A 163 -3.30 -11.99 17.95
C TRP A 163 -3.58 -11.92 16.45
N TYR A 164 -3.42 -10.72 15.90
CA TYR A 164 -3.34 -10.49 14.47
C TYR A 164 -2.18 -9.56 14.18
N PHE A 165 -1.69 -9.67 12.96
CA PHE A 165 -0.67 -8.82 12.39
C PHE A 165 -1.08 -8.48 10.97
N ALA A 166 -0.94 -7.22 10.57
CA ALA A 166 -1.21 -6.77 9.21
C ALA A 166 -0.09 -5.86 8.72
N VAL A 167 0.27 -6.02 7.46
CA VAL A 167 1.35 -5.28 6.81
C VAL A 167 0.88 -4.79 5.46
N ALA A 168 1.26 -3.57 5.11
CA ALA A 168 1.17 -2.99 3.79
C ALA A 168 2.58 -2.83 3.22
N SER A 169 2.77 -3.20 1.96
CA SER A 169 4.03 -3.05 1.23
C SER A 169 3.76 -2.50 -0.16
N GLY A 170 4.58 -1.53 -0.56
CA GLY A 170 4.52 -0.94 -1.88
C GLY A 170 5.88 -0.39 -2.29
N ASP A 171 6.18 -0.50 -3.57
CA ASP A 171 7.30 0.18 -4.21
C ASP A 171 6.73 1.47 -4.84
N LEU A 172 7.19 2.64 -4.38
CA LEU A 172 6.59 3.94 -4.71
C LEU A 172 7.34 4.66 -5.83
N ASP A 173 8.62 4.31 -6.03
CA ASP A 173 9.56 4.92 -6.97
C ASP A 173 10.22 3.89 -7.90
N ASN A 174 9.79 2.64 -7.83
CA ASN A 174 10.17 1.54 -8.70
C ASN A 174 11.67 1.18 -8.59
N ASP A 175 12.25 1.40 -7.42
CA ASP A 175 13.69 1.21 -7.11
C ASP A 175 13.96 -0.15 -6.43
N SER A 176 12.95 -1.01 -6.30
CA SER A 176 12.99 -2.29 -5.57
C SER A 176 13.18 -2.15 -4.04
N SER A 177 13.12 -0.93 -3.51
CA SER A 177 13.00 -0.63 -2.08
C SER A 177 11.52 -0.47 -1.74
N TYR A 178 11.04 -1.33 -0.84
CA TYR A 178 9.63 -1.32 -0.47
C TYR A 178 9.42 -0.47 0.78
N SER A 179 8.54 0.52 0.69
CA SER A 179 7.99 1.20 1.86
C SER A 179 6.99 0.29 2.55
N ARG A 180 7.04 0.25 3.88
CA ARG A 180 6.29 -0.71 4.68
C ARG A 180 5.59 -0.06 5.85
N PHE A 181 4.32 -0.44 6.03
CA PHE A 181 3.47 0.00 7.13
C PHE A 181 2.91 -1.22 7.83
N GLU A 182 2.97 -1.25 9.15
CA GLU A 182 2.65 -2.43 9.93
C GLU A 182 1.76 -2.08 11.11
N VAL A 183 0.79 -2.94 11.41
CA VAL A 183 -0.15 -2.77 12.53
C VAL A 183 -0.45 -4.11 13.19
N SER A 184 -0.63 -4.09 14.50
CA SER A 184 -1.01 -5.27 15.27
C SER A 184 -1.82 -4.89 16.51
N ASN A 185 -2.49 -5.88 17.09
CA ASN A 185 -3.08 -5.77 18.44
C ASN A 185 -1.99 -5.64 19.53
N LEU A 186 -0.82 -6.24 19.31
CA LEU A 186 0.22 -6.40 20.33
C LEU A 186 1.04 -5.14 20.56
N THR A 187 1.12 -4.26 19.55
CA THR A 187 1.75 -2.95 19.65
C THR A 187 0.82 -1.93 19.02
N PRO A 188 0.06 -1.18 19.83
CA PRO A 188 -0.84 -0.15 19.32
C PRO A 188 -0.05 0.91 18.55
N GLY A 189 -0.46 1.18 17.31
CA GLY A 189 0.17 2.18 16.43
C GLY A 189 0.65 1.58 15.11
N ILE A 190 0.74 2.43 14.08
CA ILE A 190 1.31 2.04 12.79
C ILE A 190 2.82 2.25 12.86
N GLN A 191 3.58 1.18 12.67
CA GLN A 191 5.03 1.25 12.51
C GLN A 191 5.36 1.46 11.04
N ILE A 192 6.22 2.41 10.75
CA ILE A 192 6.67 2.72 9.38
C ILE A 192 8.15 2.33 9.30
N THR A 193 8.50 1.53 8.29
CA THR A 193 9.88 1.15 8.01
C THR A 193 10.22 1.56 6.58
N ASN A 194 11.44 2.08 6.38
CA ASN A 194 11.93 2.62 5.11
C ASN A 194 11.07 3.77 4.59
N GLU A 195 11.09 4.90 5.32
CA GLU A 195 10.59 6.17 4.80
C GLU A 195 11.60 6.72 3.79
N ILE A 196 11.12 7.07 2.60
CA ILE A 196 11.91 7.83 1.61
C ILE A 196 11.96 9.28 2.13
N GLU A 197 13.12 9.76 2.56
CA GLU A 197 13.32 11.12 3.10
C GLU A 197 13.12 12.24 2.06
#